data_AF-A0A6P0WVL7-F1
#
_entry.id   AF-A0A6P0WVL7-F1
#
_cell.length_a   1.000
_cell.length_b   1.000
_cell.length_c   1.000
_cell.angle_alpha   90.00
_cell.angle_beta   90.00
_cell.angle_gamma   90.00
#
_symmetry.space_group_name_H-M   'P 1'
#
loop_
_entity.id
_entity.type
_entity.pdbx_description
1 polymer ?
#
loop_
_entity_poly.entity_id
_entity_poly.type
_entity_poly.pdbx_seq_one_letter_code
_entity_poly.pdbx_strand_id
1 'polypeptide(L)'
;MTNNKYYEVPLKRLNSKNTQGLGVVFTEFEDVTIELCPWPTQGQRPLIAQGGYSTVLEEEFKVYWQNATMLSAGHQNARGGATGKIVSDRETNSKHIMVNWLSAHLDAGEAFIAKNGEPGIFLLAPPKEDVKPEDFVAFYSDGSCGISIHPGVWHTTPISLSKQEVVYKRKQGSIYATIDCVLTKEHNTWLKIPLSQLPEA
;
A
#
# COMPACT_ATOMS: atom_id res chain seq x y z
N MET A 1 -15.00 -15.23 20.65
CA MET A 1 -14.42 -14.01 20.04
C MET A 1 -12.95 -13.99 20.39
N THR A 2 -12.06 -14.15 19.41
CA THR A 2 -10.62 -14.01 19.66
C THR A 2 -10.33 -12.57 20.09
N ASN A 3 -9.67 -12.41 21.23
CA ASN A 3 -9.25 -11.11 21.75
C ASN A 3 -8.02 -10.67 20.94
N ASN A 4 -8.26 -10.16 19.73
CA ASN A 4 -7.18 -9.77 18.81
C ASN A 4 -6.38 -8.61 19.43
N LYS A 5 -5.05 -8.70 19.38
CA LYS A 5 -4.15 -7.62 19.85
C LYS A 5 -4.06 -6.53 18.79
N TYR A 6 -3.47 -5.39 19.16
CA TYR A 6 -3.06 -4.38 18.18
C TYR A 6 -1.62 -3.94 18.43
N TYR A 7 -0.96 -3.55 17.35
CA TYR A 7 0.33 -2.87 17.34
C TYR A 7 0.11 -1.42 16.88
N GLU A 8 0.58 -0.45 17.67
CA GLU A 8 0.51 0.96 17.27
C GLU A 8 1.62 1.28 16.27
N VAL A 9 1.21 1.59 15.05
CA VAL A 9 2.13 1.83 13.93
C VAL A 9 2.71 3.23 14.04
N PRO A 10 4.04 3.40 13.96
CA PRO A 10 4.66 4.72 13.85
C PRO A 10 4.14 5.47 12.61
N LEU A 11 3.68 6.70 12.80
CA LEU A 11 3.21 7.59 11.74
C LEU A 11 4.27 8.66 11.44
N LYS A 12 4.74 8.72 10.20
CA LYS A 12 5.79 9.66 9.75
C LYS A 12 5.32 10.43 8.52
N ARG A 13 5.98 11.55 8.19
CA ARG A 13 5.72 12.27 6.94
C ARG A 13 6.25 11.46 5.75
N LEU A 14 5.52 11.43 4.65
CA LEU A 14 6.00 10.88 3.39
C LEU A 14 7.09 11.80 2.82
N ASN A 15 8.32 11.29 2.77
CA ASN A 15 9.46 11.94 2.12
C ASN A 15 10.58 10.91 1.92
N SER A 16 11.53 11.23 1.04
CA SER A 16 12.61 10.30 0.65
C SER A 16 13.49 9.83 1.82
N LYS A 17 13.63 10.64 2.87
CA LYS A 17 14.40 10.26 4.08
C LYS A 17 13.68 9.16 4.86
N ASN A 18 12.36 9.27 5.00
CA ASN A 18 11.55 8.35 5.78
C ASN A 18 11.24 7.04 5.01
N THR A 19 11.26 7.06 3.67
CA THR A 19 10.93 5.91 2.82
C THR A 19 12.14 5.18 2.25
N GLN A 20 13.34 5.44 2.78
CA GLN A 20 14.58 4.82 2.29
C GLN A 20 14.47 3.28 2.30
N GLY A 21 14.69 2.66 1.14
CA GLY A 21 14.60 1.21 0.94
C GLY A 21 13.17 0.66 0.80
N LEU A 22 12.13 1.51 0.87
CA LEU A 22 10.73 1.12 0.69
C LEU A 22 10.14 1.64 -0.63
N GLY A 23 10.64 2.78 -1.10
CA GLY A 23 10.20 3.37 -2.35
C GLY A 23 10.76 4.76 -2.59
N VAL A 24 10.44 5.29 -3.77
CA VAL A 24 10.83 6.62 -4.23
C VAL A 24 9.63 7.56 -4.16
N VAL A 25 9.76 8.64 -3.40
CA VAL A 25 8.74 9.72 -3.36
C VAL A 25 8.85 10.57 -4.61
N PHE A 26 7.71 10.92 -5.20
CA PHE A 26 7.64 11.71 -6.44
C PHE A 26 6.50 12.73 -6.40
N THR A 27 6.57 13.75 -7.25
CA THR A 27 5.50 14.74 -7.44
C THR A 27 4.89 14.67 -8.83
N GLU A 28 5.70 14.44 -9.87
CA GLU A 28 5.27 14.28 -11.25
C GLU A 28 5.02 12.80 -11.57
N PHE A 29 3.77 12.42 -11.80
CA PHE A 29 3.37 11.02 -12.01
C PHE A 29 3.88 10.48 -13.36
N GLU A 30 3.94 11.35 -14.35
CA GLU A 30 4.29 11.06 -15.73
C GLU A 30 5.74 10.55 -15.81
N ASP A 31 6.64 11.09 -14.98
CA ASP A 31 8.07 10.74 -14.91
C ASP A 31 8.36 9.52 -14.04
N VAL A 32 7.35 8.97 -13.34
CA VAL A 32 7.54 7.80 -12.48
C VAL A 32 7.92 6.58 -13.30
N THR A 33 9.07 6.02 -12.97
CA THR A 33 9.54 4.72 -13.46
C THR A 33 9.14 3.63 -12.47
N ILE A 34 8.62 2.52 -12.99
CA ILE A 34 8.33 1.32 -12.20
C ILE A 34 9.47 0.33 -12.35
N GLU A 35 9.99 -0.13 -11.21
CA GLU A 35 10.96 -1.22 -11.16
C GLU A 35 10.27 -2.53 -11.53
N LEU A 36 10.81 -3.25 -12.52
CA LEU A 36 10.29 -4.53 -12.98
C LEU A 36 11.20 -5.66 -12.50
N CYS A 37 10.61 -6.71 -11.95
CA CYS A 37 11.34 -7.90 -11.55
C CYS A 37 11.36 -8.92 -12.70
N PRO A 38 12.52 -9.52 -12.98
CA PRO A 38 12.59 -10.62 -13.92
C PRO A 38 11.87 -11.84 -13.33
N TRP A 39 11.20 -12.60 -14.19
CA TRP A 39 10.53 -13.84 -13.83
C TRP A 39 11.53 -14.82 -13.19
N PRO A 40 11.17 -15.45 -12.06
CA PRO A 40 12.08 -16.39 -11.41
C PRO A 40 12.35 -17.60 -12.31
N THR A 41 13.61 -17.97 -12.47
CA THR A 41 14.01 -19.18 -13.18
C THR A 41 14.19 -20.35 -12.22
N GLN A 42 13.77 -21.54 -12.63
CA GLN A 42 14.12 -22.78 -11.92
C GLN A 42 15.46 -23.32 -12.45
N GLY A 43 16.41 -23.58 -11.54
CA GLY A 43 17.74 -24.10 -11.89
C GLY A 43 18.71 -23.01 -12.39
N GLN A 44 19.72 -23.40 -13.17
CA GLN A 44 20.84 -22.53 -13.53
C GLN A 44 20.72 -21.85 -14.91
N ARG A 45 19.67 -22.15 -15.69
CA ARG A 45 19.53 -21.55 -17.03
C ARG A 45 18.98 -20.12 -16.89
N PRO A 46 19.71 -19.09 -17.35
CA PRO A 46 19.26 -17.71 -17.24
C PRO A 46 18.13 -17.40 -18.23
N LEU A 47 17.38 -16.34 -17.95
CA LEU A 47 16.52 -15.72 -18.96
C LEU A 47 17.38 -15.14 -20.09
N ILE A 48 16.80 -15.11 -21.29
CA ILE A 48 17.38 -14.35 -22.40
C ILE A 48 17.35 -12.85 -22.06
N ALA A 49 18.30 -12.09 -22.62
CA ALA A 49 18.35 -10.64 -22.41
C ALA A 49 17.01 -9.98 -22.77
N GLN A 50 16.52 -9.07 -21.91
CA GLN A 50 15.23 -8.37 -22.04
C GLN A 50 13.97 -9.27 -21.95
N GLY A 51 14.12 -10.58 -21.78
CA GLY A 51 13.01 -11.50 -21.56
C GLY A 51 12.62 -11.61 -20.08
N GLY A 52 11.37 -12.00 -19.83
CA GLY A 52 10.88 -12.36 -18.49
C GLY A 52 10.47 -11.18 -17.60
N TYR A 53 10.39 -9.96 -18.11
CA TYR A 53 9.81 -8.83 -17.37
C TYR A 53 8.33 -8.68 -17.69
N SER A 54 7.55 -8.15 -16.73
CA SER A 54 6.20 -7.67 -17.00
C SER A 54 6.22 -6.39 -17.83
N THR A 55 5.04 -5.91 -18.22
CA THR A 55 4.86 -4.54 -18.74
C THR A 55 4.27 -3.65 -17.66
N VAL A 56 4.36 -2.33 -17.84
CA VAL A 56 3.72 -1.37 -16.92
C VAL A 56 2.30 -1.09 -17.39
N LEU A 57 1.35 -1.16 -16.46
CA LEU A 57 -0.02 -0.67 -16.63
C LEU A 57 -0.16 0.68 -15.94
N GLU A 58 -0.91 1.58 -16.56
CA GLU A 58 -1.29 2.87 -15.99
C GLU A 58 -2.82 2.96 -15.92
N GLU A 59 -3.35 3.17 -14.72
CA GLU A 59 -4.78 3.10 -14.46
C GLU A 59 -5.19 4.07 -13.33
N GLU A 60 -6.48 4.37 -13.26
CA GLU A 60 -7.06 5.00 -12.07
C GLU A 60 -7.40 3.94 -11.02
N PHE A 61 -7.13 4.26 -9.76
CA PHE A 61 -7.45 3.41 -8.62
C PHE A 61 -8.31 4.17 -7.62
N LYS A 62 -9.47 3.62 -7.29
CA LYS A 62 -10.44 4.31 -6.45
C LYS A 62 -10.47 3.73 -5.06
N VAL A 63 -10.50 4.59 -4.04
CA VAL A 63 -10.77 4.19 -2.66
C VAL A 63 -11.89 5.04 -2.09
N TYR A 64 -12.76 4.42 -1.30
CA TYR A 64 -13.89 5.11 -0.70
C TYR A 64 -14.33 4.43 0.59
N TRP A 65 -14.95 5.21 1.48
CA TRP A 65 -15.49 4.70 2.73
C TRP A 65 -16.93 4.25 2.54
N GLN A 66 -17.23 3.03 2.96
CA GLN A 66 -18.59 2.54 3.16
C GLN A 66 -18.78 2.25 4.65
N ASN A 67 -19.56 3.09 5.32
CA ASN A 67 -19.69 3.10 6.78
C ASN A 67 -18.31 3.23 7.45
N ALA A 68 -17.93 2.25 8.26
CA ALA A 68 -16.65 2.19 8.95
C ALA A 68 -15.56 1.45 8.17
N THR A 69 -15.82 0.96 6.96
CA THR A 69 -14.88 0.14 6.17
C THR A 69 -14.42 0.89 4.93
N MET A 70 -13.12 0.93 4.66
CA MET A 70 -12.59 1.42 3.38
C MET A 70 -12.61 0.31 2.33
N LEU A 71 -13.12 0.64 1.15
CA LEU A 71 -13.19 -0.24 -0.03
C LEU A 71 -12.30 0.33 -1.14
N SER A 72 -11.89 -0.53 -2.07
CA SER A 72 -11.21 -0.13 -3.30
C SER A 72 -11.92 -0.69 -4.53
N ALA A 73 -11.91 0.07 -5.62
CA ALA A 73 -12.52 -0.27 -6.90
C ALA A 73 -11.66 0.18 -8.09
N GLY A 74 -12.05 -0.25 -9.30
CA GLY A 74 -11.31 0.05 -10.54
C GLY A 74 -10.21 -0.97 -10.86
N HIS A 75 -10.21 -2.13 -10.21
CA HIS A 75 -9.18 -3.15 -10.36
C HIS A 75 -9.73 -4.39 -11.08
N GLN A 76 -9.29 -4.65 -12.31
CA GLN A 76 -9.86 -5.75 -13.12
C GLN A 76 -9.35 -7.15 -12.69
N ASN A 77 -8.15 -7.23 -12.08
CA ASN A 77 -7.42 -8.51 -11.97
C ASN A 77 -6.93 -8.90 -10.57
N ALA A 78 -7.30 -8.19 -9.51
CA ALA A 78 -7.08 -8.65 -8.12
C ALA A 78 -8.43 -8.68 -7.44
N ARG A 79 -8.75 -9.85 -6.86
CA ARG A 79 -9.93 -10.19 -6.05
C ARG A 79 -10.92 -9.03 -5.95
N GLY A 80 -11.94 -9.05 -6.81
CA GLY A 80 -13.00 -8.04 -6.83
C GLY A 80 -13.41 -7.65 -5.41
N GLY A 81 -13.10 -6.41 -5.02
CA GLY A 81 -13.55 -5.80 -3.77
C GLY A 81 -12.99 -6.37 -2.46
N ALA A 82 -11.87 -7.11 -2.46
CA ALA A 82 -11.28 -7.65 -1.22
C ALA A 82 -10.51 -6.61 -0.38
N THR A 83 -11.27 -5.65 0.15
CA THR A 83 -11.32 -5.28 1.57
C THR A 83 -10.33 -5.97 2.52
N GLY A 84 -9.17 -5.35 2.71
CA GLY A 84 -8.69 -5.18 4.07
C GLY A 84 -9.74 -4.41 4.86
N LYS A 85 -10.11 -4.89 6.05
CA LYS A 85 -11.10 -4.18 6.87
C LYS A 85 -10.40 -2.99 7.52
N ILE A 86 -10.32 -1.88 6.80
CA ILE A 86 -9.85 -0.62 7.37
C ILE A 86 -10.98 -0.09 8.22
N VAL A 87 -10.91 -0.28 9.54
CA VAL A 87 -11.96 0.17 10.46
C VAL A 87 -11.61 1.51 11.05
N SER A 88 -12.50 2.48 10.88
CA SER A 88 -12.56 3.69 11.70
C SER A 88 -13.98 3.83 12.22
N ASP A 89 -14.14 3.93 13.54
CA ASP A 89 -15.44 4.23 14.13
C ASP A 89 -15.74 5.72 13.98
N ARG A 90 -16.54 6.03 12.96
CA ARG A 90 -16.86 7.40 12.59
C ARG A 90 -17.94 8.02 13.48
N GLU A 91 -18.77 7.20 14.13
CA GLU A 91 -19.78 7.68 15.08
C GLU A 91 -19.13 8.16 16.38
N THR A 92 -17.94 7.64 16.72
CA THR A 92 -17.17 8.06 17.91
C THR A 92 -16.02 9.02 17.62
N ASN A 93 -15.88 9.53 16.39
CA ASN A 93 -14.74 10.37 15.99
C ASN A 93 -13.38 9.66 16.24
N SER A 94 -13.28 8.39 15.80
CA SER A 94 -12.11 7.55 16.05
C SER A 94 -10.81 8.23 15.62
N LYS A 95 -9.90 8.37 16.59
CA LYS A 95 -8.54 8.89 16.41
C LYS A 95 -7.58 7.87 15.79
N HIS A 96 -8.08 6.78 15.22
CA HIS A 96 -7.24 5.71 14.67
C HIS A 96 -7.91 4.94 13.54
N ILE A 97 -7.06 4.28 12.75
CA ILE A 97 -7.42 3.36 11.67
C ILE A 97 -6.85 1.98 11.98
N MET A 98 -7.67 0.94 11.84
CA MET A 98 -7.26 -0.46 12.04
C MET A 98 -7.04 -1.15 10.70
N VAL A 99 -5.90 -1.80 10.48
CA VAL A 99 -5.56 -2.53 9.23
C VAL A 99 -5.13 -3.96 9.57
N ASN A 100 -5.50 -4.95 8.75
CA ASN A 100 -5.07 -6.35 8.94
C ASN A 100 -4.73 -7.11 7.66
N TRP A 101 -5.06 -6.60 6.48
CA TRP A 101 -4.76 -7.23 5.20
C TRP A 101 -3.72 -6.39 4.47
N LEU A 102 -2.69 -7.05 3.99
CA LEU A 102 -1.55 -6.47 3.31
C LEU A 102 -1.24 -7.34 2.08
N SER A 103 -0.54 -6.75 1.12
CA SER A 103 -0.06 -7.40 -0.09
C SER A 103 1.35 -6.96 -0.44
N ALA A 104 2.06 -7.80 -1.18
CA ALA A 104 3.34 -7.47 -1.79
C ALA A 104 3.35 -7.94 -3.25
N HIS A 105 3.87 -7.10 -4.14
CA HIS A 105 3.93 -7.36 -5.58
C HIS A 105 5.32 -7.88 -5.94
N LEU A 106 5.40 -9.06 -6.54
CA LEU A 106 6.67 -9.75 -6.83
C LEU A 106 7.12 -9.58 -8.28
N ASP A 107 6.24 -9.10 -9.18
CA ASP A 107 6.57 -8.86 -10.58
C ASP A 107 7.10 -7.44 -10.85
N ALA A 108 6.70 -6.47 -10.02
CA ALA A 108 7.08 -5.07 -10.18
C ALA A 108 6.80 -4.26 -8.93
N GLY A 109 7.29 -3.02 -8.91
CA GLY A 109 6.85 -1.99 -7.98
C GLY A 109 5.45 -1.46 -8.33
N GLU A 110 4.90 -0.64 -7.43
CA GLU A 110 3.61 0.00 -7.62
C GLU A 110 3.65 1.45 -7.16
N ALA A 111 3.15 2.36 -7.99
CA ALA A 111 3.13 3.78 -7.72
C ALA A 111 1.72 4.31 -7.55
N PHE A 112 1.55 5.22 -6.60
CA PHE A 112 0.28 5.91 -6.33
C PHE A 112 0.51 7.39 -6.04
N ILE A 113 -0.37 8.23 -6.59
CA ILE A 113 -0.54 9.64 -6.17
C ILE A 113 -2.02 10.02 -6.25
N ALA A 114 -2.51 10.81 -5.29
CA ALA A 114 -3.88 11.29 -5.29
C ALA A 114 -4.10 12.23 -6.49
N LYS A 115 -5.13 11.97 -7.30
CA LYS A 115 -5.37 12.68 -8.57
C LYS A 115 -5.66 14.17 -8.36
N ASN A 116 -6.34 14.53 -7.27
CA ASN A 116 -6.68 15.92 -6.97
C ASN A 116 -6.00 16.43 -5.69
N GLY A 117 -4.90 15.80 -5.26
CA GLY A 117 -4.14 16.22 -4.09
C GLY A 117 -4.84 15.96 -2.75
N GLU A 118 -5.67 14.91 -2.67
CA GLU A 118 -6.29 14.53 -1.42
C GLU A 118 -5.27 13.90 -0.44
N PRO A 119 -5.34 14.23 0.87
CA PRO A 119 -4.43 13.68 1.86
C PRO A 119 -4.72 12.19 2.11
N GLY A 120 -3.65 11.44 2.37
CA GLY A 120 -3.71 10.00 2.56
C GLY A 120 -2.55 9.43 3.35
N ILE A 121 -2.62 8.14 3.65
CA ILE A 121 -1.58 7.38 4.34
C ILE A 121 -1.17 6.18 3.50
N PHE A 122 0.13 5.99 3.35
CA PHE A 122 0.74 4.77 2.80
C PHE A 122 1.31 3.95 3.95
N LEU A 123 0.91 2.69 4.09
CA LEU A 123 1.38 1.80 5.15
C LEU A 123 2.31 0.78 4.52
N LEU A 124 3.60 0.79 4.90
CA LEU A 124 4.63 -0.02 4.24
C LEU A 124 5.47 -0.80 5.26
N ALA A 125 5.98 -1.97 4.85
CA ALA A 125 7.02 -2.72 5.54
C ALA A 125 8.04 -3.31 4.53
N PRO A 126 9.32 -3.49 4.92
CA PRO A 126 10.36 -4.02 4.04
C PRO A 126 10.01 -5.39 3.43
N PRO A 127 10.59 -5.74 2.26
CA PRO A 127 10.40 -7.07 1.66
C PRO A 127 10.98 -8.16 2.56
N LYS A 128 10.08 -8.94 3.19
CA LYS A 128 10.41 -10.04 4.10
C LYS A 128 9.44 -11.20 3.90
N GLU A 129 9.91 -12.42 4.05
CA GLU A 129 9.05 -13.61 3.98
C GLU A 129 8.05 -13.65 5.14
N ASP A 130 8.54 -13.51 6.38
CA ASP A 130 7.73 -13.43 7.61
C ASP A 130 7.64 -11.97 8.06
N VAL A 131 6.71 -11.21 7.47
CA VAL A 131 6.48 -9.80 7.83
C VAL A 131 5.68 -9.71 9.13
N LYS A 132 6.17 -8.91 10.08
CA LYS A 132 5.56 -8.80 11.42
C LYS A 132 4.89 -7.44 11.63
N PRO A 133 3.94 -7.32 12.58
CA PRO A 133 3.31 -6.05 12.87
C PRO A 133 4.29 -4.89 13.13
N GLU A 134 5.40 -5.17 13.83
CA GLU A 134 6.45 -4.20 14.16
C GLU A 134 7.32 -3.75 12.98
N ASP A 135 7.23 -4.40 11.83
CA ASP A 135 7.95 -3.99 10.61
C ASP A 135 7.28 -2.82 9.89
N PHE A 136 6.01 -2.53 10.21
CA PHE A 136 5.21 -1.55 9.50
C PHE A 136 5.44 -0.13 10.00
N VAL A 137 5.48 0.80 9.04
CA VAL A 137 5.48 2.25 9.27
C VAL A 137 4.42 2.87 8.36
N ALA A 138 3.64 3.80 8.92
CA ALA A 138 2.67 4.59 8.18
C ALA A 138 3.30 5.92 7.75
N PHE A 139 3.03 6.32 6.50
CA PHE A 139 3.55 7.54 5.89
C PHE A 139 2.40 8.43 5.45
N TYR A 140 2.27 9.59 6.09
CA TYR A 140 1.29 10.61 5.76
C TYR A 140 1.74 11.46 4.58
N SER A 141 0.90 11.53 3.54
CA SER A 141 1.00 12.53 2.46
C SER A 141 -0.12 13.54 2.63
N ASP A 142 0.22 14.82 2.50
CA ASP A 142 -0.74 15.92 2.41
C ASP A 142 -1.43 16.00 1.04
N GLY A 143 -1.08 15.09 0.11
CA GLY A 143 -1.58 15.02 -1.25
C GLY A 143 -0.64 15.64 -2.30
N SER A 144 0.40 16.36 -1.88
CA SER A 144 1.37 17.01 -2.79
C SER A 144 2.35 16.03 -3.44
N CYS A 145 2.49 14.82 -2.89
CA CYS A 145 3.41 13.81 -3.39
C CYS A 145 2.81 12.40 -3.30
N GLY A 146 3.30 11.54 -4.19
CA GLY A 146 3.05 10.11 -4.22
C GLY A 146 4.28 9.30 -3.87
N ILE A 147 4.14 7.98 -3.91
CA ILE A 147 5.26 7.04 -3.72
C ILE A 147 5.21 5.95 -4.76
N SER A 148 6.38 5.64 -5.33
CA SER A 148 6.65 4.44 -6.12
C SER A 148 7.29 3.41 -5.19
N ILE A 149 6.51 2.42 -4.80
CA ILE A 149 6.86 1.37 -3.85
C ILE A 149 7.72 0.32 -4.58
N HIS A 150 8.83 -0.09 -3.97
CA HIS A 150 9.70 -1.11 -4.55
C HIS A 150 9.02 -2.49 -4.58
N PRO A 151 9.38 -3.38 -5.52
CA PRO A 151 8.88 -4.75 -5.54
C PRO A 151 9.11 -5.46 -4.20
N GLY A 152 8.15 -6.28 -3.79
CA GLY A 152 8.18 -7.08 -2.57
C GLY A 152 7.92 -6.30 -1.28
N VAL A 153 7.92 -4.96 -1.29
CA VAL A 153 7.54 -4.15 -0.11
C VAL A 153 6.07 -4.42 0.22
N TRP A 154 5.81 -4.81 1.46
CA TRP A 154 4.47 -5.09 1.95
C TRP A 154 3.70 -3.80 2.17
N HIS A 155 2.45 -3.75 1.74
CA HIS A 155 1.60 -2.59 1.89
C HIS A 155 0.11 -2.94 1.82
N THR A 156 -0.77 -1.99 2.13
CA THR A 156 -2.19 -2.06 1.76
C THR A 156 -2.47 -1.00 0.70
N THR A 157 -3.69 -1.01 0.15
CA THR A 157 -4.21 0.09 -0.66
C THR A 157 -4.04 1.45 0.05
N PRO A 158 -3.83 2.55 -0.70
CA PRO A 158 -3.71 3.88 -0.10
C PRO A 158 -4.88 4.21 0.82
N ILE A 159 -4.60 4.64 2.04
CA ILE A 159 -5.61 4.92 3.05
C ILE A 159 -6.04 6.38 2.93
N SER A 160 -7.23 6.62 2.41
CA SER A 160 -7.76 7.98 2.25
C SER A 160 -8.23 8.57 3.58
N LEU A 161 -7.79 9.80 3.87
CA LEU A 161 -8.31 10.60 4.98
C LEU A 161 -9.53 11.44 4.57
N SER A 162 -9.85 11.48 3.27
CA SER A 162 -11.04 12.14 2.75
C SER A 162 -12.31 11.39 3.15
N LYS A 163 -13.39 12.16 3.29
CA LYS A 163 -14.73 11.59 3.50
C LYS A 163 -15.37 11.05 2.23
N GLN A 164 -14.87 11.48 1.08
CA GLN A 164 -15.40 11.18 -0.25
C GLN A 164 -14.56 10.10 -0.95
N GLU A 165 -15.04 9.59 -2.08
CA GLU A 165 -14.21 8.78 -2.97
C GLU A 165 -12.97 9.59 -3.39
N VAL A 166 -11.81 8.93 -3.35
CA VAL A 166 -10.55 9.48 -3.85
C VAL A 166 -10.06 8.62 -4.99
N VAL A 167 -9.67 9.29 -6.06
CA VAL A 167 -9.06 8.67 -7.24
C VAL A 167 -7.55 8.85 -7.14
N TYR A 168 -6.80 7.77 -7.27
CA TYR A 168 -5.36 7.78 -7.37
C TYR A 168 -4.95 7.50 -8.83
N LYS A 169 -3.96 8.23 -9.33
CA LYS A 169 -3.21 7.81 -10.53
C LYS A 169 -2.27 6.68 -10.10
N ARG A 170 -2.25 5.58 -10.85
CA ARG A 170 -1.50 4.37 -10.49
C ARG A 170 -0.69 3.81 -11.65
N LYS A 171 0.54 3.36 -11.35
CA LYS A 171 1.35 2.52 -12.25
C LYS A 171 1.76 1.24 -11.54
N GLN A 172 1.70 0.08 -12.19
CA GLN A 172 2.14 -1.21 -11.64
C GLN A 172 2.53 -2.21 -12.73
N GLY A 173 3.05 -3.39 -12.35
CA GLY A 173 3.28 -4.51 -13.26
C GLY A 173 1.98 -5.14 -13.80
N SER A 174 2.05 -5.68 -15.03
CA SER A 174 0.91 -6.26 -15.73
C SER A 174 0.61 -7.72 -15.40
N ILE A 175 1.48 -8.38 -14.64
CA ILE A 175 1.34 -9.82 -14.33
C ILE A 175 0.55 -10.04 -13.04
N TYR A 176 0.54 -9.05 -12.12
CA TYR A 176 -0.16 -9.15 -10.83
C TYR A 176 0.34 -10.32 -10.00
N ALA A 177 1.66 -10.51 -9.91
CA ALA A 177 2.26 -11.56 -9.09
C ALA A 177 2.24 -11.13 -7.61
N THR A 178 1.04 -11.06 -7.04
CA THR A 178 0.78 -10.50 -5.71
C THR A 178 0.56 -11.62 -4.68
N ILE A 179 1.23 -11.50 -3.54
CA ILE A 179 0.99 -12.33 -2.35
C ILE A 179 0.25 -11.52 -1.28
N ASP A 180 -0.51 -12.17 -0.41
CA ASP A 180 -1.23 -11.52 0.69
C ASP A 180 -0.80 -12.02 2.07
N CYS A 181 -0.90 -11.13 3.05
CA CYS A 181 -0.74 -11.41 4.47
C CYS A 181 -1.98 -10.90 5.22
N VAL A 182 -2.55 -11.75 6.07
CA VAL A 182 -3.64 -11.38 6.97
C VAL A 182 -3.14 -11.47 8.41
N LEU A 183 -2.65 -10.35 8.96
CA LEU A 183 -2.00 -10.30 10.28
C LEU A 183 -2.87 -10.84 11.42
N THR A 184 -4.19 -10.74 11.33
CA THR A 184 -5.09 -11.32 12.34
C THR A 184 -5.13 -12.84 12.30
N LYS A 185 -4.84 -13.45 11.15
CA LYS A 185 -4.74 -14.91 11.00
C LYS A 185 -3.35 -15.40 11.32
N GLU A 186 -2.32 -14.66 10.90
CA GLU A 186 -0.92 -15.07 11.01
C GLU A 186 -0.29 -14.70 12.37
N HIS A 187 -0.66 -13.54 12.94
CA HIS A 187 -0.06 -13.01 14.18
C HIS A 187 -1.10 -12.64 15.25
N ASN A 188 -2.40 -12.94 15.05
CA ASN A 188 -3.49 -12.56 15.96
C ASN A 188 -3.50 -11.05 16.32
N THR A 189 -3.08 -10.20 15.38
CA THR A 189 -2.81 -8.77 15.61
C THR A 189 -3.36 -7.88 14.49
N TRP A 190 -3.87 -6.71 14.87
CA TRP A 190 -4.19 -5.59 13.99
C TRP A 190 -3.09 -4.53 14.01
N LEU A 191 -2.91 -3.83 12.91
CA LEU A 191 -2.15 -2.59 12.88
C LEU A 191 -3.09 -1.43 13.23
N LYS A 192 -2.70 -0.60 14.18
CA LYS A 192 -3.45 0.58 14.63
C LYS A 192 -2.65 1.84 14.28
N ILE A 193 -3.13 2.61 13.32
CA ILE A 193 -2.51 3.88 12.90
C ILE A 193 -3.15 5.03 13.69
N PRO A 194 -2.40 5.76 14.53
CA PRO A 194 -2.94 6.86 15.34
C PRO A 194 -3.05 8.17 14.52
N LEU A 195 -4.28 8.58 14.20
CA LEU A 195 -4.57 9.82 13.44
C LEU A 195 -4.37 11.11 14.24
N SER A 196 -4.29 11.04 15.57
CA SER A 196 -4.01 12.22 16.40
C SER A 196 -2.55 12.69 16.32
N GLN A 197 -1.70 11.99 15.55
CA GLN A 197 -0.26 12.24 15.43
C GLN A 197 0.12 12.56 13.97
N LEU A 198 -0.81 13.10 13.18
CA LEU A 198 -0.51 13.50 11.81
C LEU A 198 0.64 14.51 11.82
N PRO A 199 1.74 14.25 11.09
CA PRO A 199 2.84 15.20 10.94
C PRO A 199 2.34 16.51 10.32
N GLU A 200 2.96 17.62 10.69
CA GLU A 200 2.74 18.90 10.01
C GLU A 200 3.14 18.79 8.52
N ALA A 201 2.44 19.56 7.68
CA ALA A 201 2.66 19.63 6.24
C ALA A 201 4.01 20.28 5.91
#